data_AF-A0A6J6CM48-F1
#
_entry.id   AF-A0A6J6CM48-F1
#
_cell.length_a   1.000
_cell.length_b   1.000
_cell.length_c   1.000
_cell.angle_alpha   90.00
_cell.angle_beta   90.00
_cell.angle_gamma   90.00
#
_symmetry.space_group_name_H-M   'P 1'
#
loop_
_entity.id
_entity.type
_entity.pdbx_description
1 polymer ?
#
loop_
_entity_poly.entity_id
_entity_poly.type
_entity_poly.pdbx_seq_one_letter_code
_entity_poly.pdbx_strand_id
1 'polypeptide(L)'
;MTLVLERTANAKDFITGGQESVGLRIPSHPVALELLEEFSILGGQGLAAPSANRYGAVSPTTAIAVEQELSEFLGASDLILDGGESGVGVESTIIDCMGARPVILRPGAITKEMIEQVTALKVQEQSSSSPKVSGSHQKHYSPTAKVLIDGVPESGQGLIAMKDVQTPLGVIRLSSPETLEDYARHLYSALRKADELELEFVHVRVPAGDGMALAIRDRVTRASYKG
;
A
#
# COMPACT_ATOMS: atom_id res chain seq x y z
N MET A 1 -1.70 10.93 0.78
CA MET A 1 -0.64 11.23 1.77
C MET A 1 -1.15 10.94 3.16
N THR A 2 -0.28 10.62 4.12
CA THR A 2 -0.60 10.53 5.56
C THR A 2 0.45 11.30 6.34
N LEU A 3 0.01 12.14 7.29
CA LEU A 3 0.87 12.93 8.18
C LEU A 3 0.82 12.33 9.59
N VAL A 4 1.99 12.11 10.19
CA VAL A 4 2.13 11.71 11.58
C VAL A 4 2.37 12.95 12.42
N LEU A 5 1.49 13.15 13.40
CA LEU A 5 1.44 14.34 14.25
C LEU A 5 1.33 13.91 15.71
N GLU A 6 1.59 14.84 16.63
CA GLU A 6 1.30 14.64 18.06
C GLU A 6 -0.20 14.40 18.24
N ARG A 7 -0.54 13.37 19.00
CA ARG A 7 -1.93 13.00 19.22
C ARG A 7 -2.58 13.93 20.25
N THR A 8 -3.89 14.11 20.13
CA THR A 8 -4.71 14.66 21.22
C THR A 8 -5.42 13.54 21.98
N ALA A 9 -6.10 13.88 23.07
CA ALA A 9 -6.91 12.94 23.84
C ALA A 9 -8.06 12.28 23.03
N ASN A 10 -8.38 12.79 21.83
CA ASN A 10 -9.40 12.21 20.94
C ASN A 10 -8.88 10.94 20.25
N ALA A 11 -7.58 10.86 19.95
CA ALA A 11 -6.96 9.69 19.34
C ALA A 11 -6.58 8.67 20.43
N LYS A 12 -7.53 7.80 20.73
CA LYS A 12 -7.38 6.75 21.76
C LYS A 12 -6.38 5.67 21.35
N ASP A 13 -5.95 4.88 22.33
CA ASP A 13 -4.90 3.86 22.12
C ASP A 13 -5.28 2.77 21.13
N PHE A 14 -6.58 2.46 20.98
CA PHE A 14 -7.05 1.50 19.96
C PHE A 14 -6.86 2.02 18.52
N ILE A 15 -6.60 3.31 18.34
CA ILE A 15 -6.25 3.93 17.06
C ILE A 15 -4.72 4.04 16.91
N THR A 16 -4.04 4.51 17.96
CA THR A 16 -2.60 4.84 17.88
C THR A 16 -1.67 3.67 18.19
N GLY A 17 -2.21 2.56 18.70
CA GLY A 17 -1.42 1.46 19.24
C GLY A 17 -0.65 1.85 20.51
N GLY A 18 -1.19 2.79 21.29
CA GLY A 18 -0.56 3.34 22.50
C GLY A 18 0.60 4.30 22.24
N GLN A 19 0.81 4.72 20.98
CA GLN A 19 1.82 5.73 20.65
C GLN A 19 1.31 7.15 20.97
N GLU A 20 2.24 8.07 21.21
CA GLU A 20 1.96 9.51 21.39
C GLU A 20 1.71 10.27 20.07
N SER A 21 1.74 9.54 18.96
CA SER A 21 1.52 10.09 17.62
C SER A 21 0.27 9.48 16.97
N VAL A 22 -0.38 10.24 16.09
CA VAL A 22 -1.51 9.80 15.26
C VAL A 22 -1.24 10.07 13.78
N GLY A 23 -1.56 9.11 12.92
CA GLY A 23 -1.51 9.26 11.47
C GLY A 23 -2.84 9.77 10.91
N LEU A 24 -2.83 10.93 10.26
CA LEU A 24 -4.01 11.57 9.67
C LEU A 24 -3.88 11.66 8.15
N ARG A 25 -4.99 11.48 7.44
CA ARG A 25 -5.08 11.68 6.00
C ARG A 25 -6.46 12.19 5.60
N ILE A 26 -6.50 12.94 4.51
CA ILE A 26 -7.71 13.18 3.74
C ILE A 26 -7.60 12.36 2.45
N PRO A 27 -8.50 11.41 2.18
CA PRO A 27 -8.47 10.62 0.96
C PRO A 27 -8.84 11.48 -0.25
N SER A 28 -8.15 11.29 -1.38
CA SER A 28 -8.48 11.95 -2.64
C SER A 28 -9.38 11.05 -3.50
N HIS A 29 -10.54 10.67 -2.96
CA HIS A 29 -11.51 9.81 -3.65
C HIS A 29 -12.95 10.28 -3.34
N PRO A 30 -13.80 10.51 -4.36
CA PRO A 30 -15.12 11.12 -4.17
C PRO A 30 -16.00 10.32 -3.20
N VAL A 31 -16.12 9.01 -3.39
CA VAL A 31 -16.91 8.14 -2.47
C VAL A 31 -16.39 8.18 -1.03
N ALA A 32 -15.07 8.28 -0.83
CA ALA A 32 -14.49 8.31 0.51
C ALA A 32 -14.69 9.67 1.18
N LEU A 33 -14.67 10.75 0.40
CA LEU A 33 -14.96 12.10 0.88
C LEU A 33 -16.43 12.22 1.27
N GLU A 34 -17.34 11.76 0.41
CA GLU A 34 -18.79 11.79 0.69
C GLU A 34 -19.15 10.94 1.92
N LEU A 35 -18.53 9.76 2.09
CA LEU A 35 -18.66 8.97 3.32
C LEU A 35 -18.22 9.76 4.56
N LEU A 36 -17.09 10.45 4.50
CA LEU A 36 -16.58 11.24 5.62
C LEU A 36 -17.46 12.46 5.93
N GLU A 37 -18.01 13.10 4.89
CA GLU A 37 -18.94 14.22 5.03
C GLU A 37 -20.24 13.77 5.70
N GLU A 38 -20.87 12.72 5.20
CA GLU A 38 -22.09 12.14 5.79
C GLU A 38 -21.84 11.66 7.23
N PHE A 39 -20.71 10.99 7.47
CA PHE A 39 -20.34 10.57 8.82
C PHE A 39 -20.17 11.76 9.76
N SER A 40 -19.60 12.88 9.27
CA SER A 40 -19.44 14.10 10.05
C SER A 40 -20.78 14.78 10.36
N ILE A 41 -21.73 14.79 9.41
CA ILE A 41 -23.10 15.30 9.63
C ILE A 41 -23.80 14.52 10.76
N LEU A 42 -23.55 13.21 10.84
CA LEU A 42 -24.06 12.35 11.90
C LEU A 42 -23.31 12.49 13.25
N GLY A 43 -22.34 13.40 13.35
CA GLY A 43 -21.56 13.67 14.56
C GLY A 43 -20.28 12.84 14.68
N GLY A 44 -19.88 12.12 13.63
CA GLY A 44 -18.62 11.41 13.56
C GLY A 44 -17.42 12.34 13.60
N GLN A 45 -16.36 11.93 14.29
CA GLN A 45 -15.15 12.76 14.52
C GLN A 45 -13.94 12.34 13.67
N GLY A 46 -14.01 11.18 13.03
CA GLY A 46 -12.93 10.63 12.21
C GLY A 46 -13.10 9.13 12.01
N LEU A 47 -12.58 8.62 10.89
CA LEU A 47 -12.66 7.22 10.53
C LEU A 47 -11.27 6.58 10.59
N ALA A 48 -11.09 5.61 11.49
CA ALA A 48 -9.91 4.76 11.52
C ALA A 48 -10.05 3.67 10.45
N ALA A 49 -9.21 3.69 9.42
CA ALA A 49 -9.32 2.78 8.28
C ALA A 49 -7.92 2.28 7.84
N PRO A 50 -7.47 1.09 8.30
CA PRO A 50 -6.35 0.39 7.68
C PRO A 50 -6.75 -0.16 6.29
N SER A 51 -5.85 -0.88 5.63
CA SER A 51 -6.20 -1.60 4.40
C SER A 51 -7.22 -2.71 4.70
N ALA A 52 -8.22 -2.87 3.83
CA ALA A 52 -9.35 -3.80 4.02
C ALA A 52 -8.98 -5.26 3.67
N ASN A 53 -7.94 -5.78 4.31
CA ASN A 53 -7.50 -7.17 4.17
C ASN A 53 -7.16 -7.81 5.51
N ARG A 54 -7.10 -9.15 5.52
CA ARG A 54 -6.56 -9.84 6.69
C ARG A 54 -5.09 -9.50 6.89
N TYR A 55 -4.67 -9.54 8.15
CA TYR A 55 -3.31 -9.21 8.53
C TYR A 55 -2.28 -10.03 7.74
N GLY A 56 -1.34 -9.34 7.09
CA GLY A 56 -0.26 -9.93 6.29
C GLY A 56 -0.58 -10.20 4.82
N ALA A 57 -1.87 -10.32 4.46
CA ALA A 57 -2.31 -10.55 3.09
C ALA A 57 -2.03 -9.34 2.17
N VAL A 58 -2.09 -9.58 0.86
CA VAL A 58 -1.99 -8.53 -0.16
C VAL A 58 -3.12 -7.52 0.03
N SER A 59 -2.83 -6.22 -0.04
CA SER A 59 -3.89 -5.21 0.09
C SER A 59 -4.84 -5.24 -1.11
N PRO A 60 -6.13 -4.97 -0.91
CA PRO A 60 -7.11 -4.96 -1.99
C PRO A 60 -7.09 -3.61 -2.72
N THR A 61 -7.32 -3.65 -4.02
CA THR A 61 -7.43 -2.46 -4.88
C THR A 61 -8.80 -2.35 -5.54
N THR A 62 -9.68 -3.32 -5.33
CA THR A 62 -11.06 -3.40 -5.86
C THR A 62 -12.02 -3.90 -4.78
N ALA A 63 -13.32 -3.62 -4.92
CA ALA A 63 -14.33 -4.12 -3.99
C ALA A 63 -14.44 -5.66 -4.00
N ILE A 64 -14.29 -6.28 -5.17
CA ILE A 64 -14.26 -7.74 -5.32
C ILE A 64 -13.11 -8.35 -4.50
N ALA A 65 -11.92 -7.74 -4.52
CA ALA A 65 -10.80 -8.22 -3.71
C ALA A 65 -11.05 -8.06 -2.20
N VAL A 66 -11.82 -7.04 -1.79
CA VAL A 66 -12.27 -6.90 -0.40
C VAL A 66 -13.27 -8.01 -0.05
N GLU A 67 -14.24 -8.27 -0.91
CA GLU A 67 -15.27 -9.30 -0.71
C GLU A 67 -14.66 -10.70 -0.60
N GLN A 68 -13.77 -11.07 -1.53
CA GLN A 68 -13.05 -12.34 -1.50
C GLN A 68 -12.25 -12.55 -0.20
N GLU A 69 -11.73 -11.46 0.38
CA GLU A 69 -10.86 -11.51 1.55
C GLU A 69 -11.63 -11.47 2.87
N LEU A 70 -12.72 -10.70 2.93
CA LEU A 70 -13.39 -10.34 4.17
C LEU A 70 -14.81 -10.87 4.33
N SER A 71 -15.49 -11.32 3.26
CA SER A 71 -16.92 -11.68 3.29
C SER A 71 -17.31 -12.63 4.42
N GLU A 72 -16.50 -13.66 4.70
CA GLU A 72 -16.74 -14.62 5.79
C GLU A 72 -16.65 -14.01 7.20
N PHE A 73 -16.03 -12.83 7.32
CA PHE A 73 -15.83 -12.10 8.59
C PHE A 73 -16.77 -10.91 8.75
N LEU A 74 -17.54 -10.55 7.72
CA LEU A 74 -18.48 -9.44 7.76
C LEU A 74 -19.79 -9.87 8.45
N GLY A 75 -20.27 -9.03 9.37
CA GLY A 75 -21.58 -9.16 9.97
C GLY A 75 -22.69 -8.68 9.04
N ALA A 76 -23.95 -8.94 9.43
CA ALA A 76 -25.12 -8.59 8.63
C ALA A 76 -25.30 -7.08 8.37
N SER A 77 -24.66 -6.23 9.18
CA SER A 77 -24.68 -4.76 9.07
C SER A 77 -23.43 -4.17 8.42
N ASP A 78 -22.42 -5.00 8.13
CA ASP A 78 -21.18 -4.52 7.52
C ASP A 78 -21.38 -4.37 6.01
N LEU A 79 -20.79 -3.30 5.46
CA LEU A 79 -20.98 -2.92 4.06
C LEU A 79 -19.63 -2.79 3.35
N ILE A 80 -19.59 -3.23 2.10
CA ILE A 80 -18.52 -2.93 1.16
C ILE A 80 -19.03 -1.85 0.22
N LEU A 81 -18.39 -0.68 0.26
CA LEU A 81 -18.66 0.40 -0.70
C LEU A 81 -17.81 0.20 -1.94
N ASP A 82 -18.45 -0.10 -3.07
CA ASP A 82 -17.77 -0.21 -4.35
C ASP A 82 -17.54 1.18 -4.96
N GLY A 83 -16.29 1.64 -4.88
CA GLY A 83 -15.81 2.88 -5.51
C GLY A 83 -15.05 2.64 -6.81
N GLY A 84 -15.06 1.41 -7.35
CA GLY A 84 -14.21 1.00 -8.47
C GLY A 84 -12.76 0.73 -8.05
N GLU A 85 -11.88 0.70 -9.06
CA GLU A 85 -10.46 0.41 -8.84
C GLU A 85 -9.69 1.59 -8.22
N SER A 86 -8.78 1.29 -7.30
CA SER A 86 -7.91 2.30 -6.69
C SER A 86 -6.95 2.92 -7.71
N GLY A 87 -7.04 4.23 -7.93
CA GLY A 87 -6.26 4.90 -8.99
C GLY A 87 -4.72 4.85 -8.86
N VAL A 88 -4.19 4.68 -7.65
CA VAL A 88 -2.73 4.59 -7.35
C VAL A 88 -2.26 3.15 -7.12
N GLY A 89 -3.12 2.28 -6.57
CA GLY A 89 -2.86 0.86 -6.26
C GLY A 89 -1.88 0.54 -5.13
N VAL A 90 -1.12 1.51 -4.61
CA VAL A 90 -0.32 1.37 -3.38
C VAL A 90 -0.75 2.38 -2.33
N GLU A 91 -0.43 2.12 -1.06
CA GLU A 91 -0.83 2.96 0.06
C GLU A 91 -0.11 4.31 0.05
N SER A 92 -0.66 5.25 0.83
CA SER A 92 -0.13 6.59 0.99
C SER A 92 1.32 6.61 1.49
N THR A 93 2.08 7.58 0.98
CA THR A 93 3.30 8.07 1.64
C THR A 93 2.96 8.49 3.07
N ILE A 94 3.71 7.98 4.05
CA ILE A 94 3.58 8.40 5.45
C ILE A 94 4.76 9.30 5.79
N ILE A 95 4.46 10.48 6.34
CA ILE A 95 5.43 11.52 6.64
C ILE A 95 5.34 11.85 8.13
N ASP A 96 6.45 11.75 8.85
CA ASP A 96 6.59 12.31 10.20
C ASP A 96 6.74 13.82 10.14
N CYS A 97 5.85 14.52 10.84
CA CYS A 97 5.83 15.97 10.94
C CYS A 97 6.00 16.47 12.38
N MET A 98 6.40 15.61 13.33
CA MET A 98 6.60 16.02 14.74
C MET A 98 7.91 16.78 14.95
N GLY A 99 8.90 16.61 14.07
CA GLY A 99 10.19 17.30 14.11
C GLY A 99 10.22 18.59 13.28
N ALA A 100 11.36 19.29 13.33
CA ALA A 100 11.59 20.52 12.56
C ALA A 100 11.69 20.29 11.04
N ARG A 101 11.89 19.05 10.60
CA ARG A 101 11.98 18.65 9.20
C ARG A 101 11.18 17.36 8.98
N PRO A 102 10.54 17.21 7.81
CA PRO A 102 9.75 16.01 7.51
C PRO A 102 10.64 14.79 7.34
N VAL A 103 10.17 13.62 7.78
CA VAL A 103 10.81 12.31 7.56
C VAL A 103 9.83 11.40 6.85
N ILE A 104 10.21 10.78 5.73
CA ILE A 104 9.36 9.79 5.06
C ILE A 104 9.49 8.46 5.82
N LEU A 105 8.39 8.03 6.44
CA LEU A 105 8.33 6.76 7.20
C LEU A 105 7.90 5.58 6.33
N ARG A 106 7.16 5.85 5.24
CA ARG A 106 6.79 4.86 4.24
C ARG A 106 6.68 5.54 2.88
N PRO A 107 7.36 5.06 1.82
CA PRO A 107 7.24 5.61 0.48
C PRO A 107 5.88 5.28 -0.15
N GLY A 108 5.42 6.18 -1.02
CA GLY A 108 4.17 6.09 -1.78
C GLY A 108 4.19 7.12 -2.91
N ALA A 109 3.01 7.53 -3.40
CA ALA A 109 2.89 8.45 -4.55
C ALA A 109 3.44 9.87 -4.30
N ILE A 110 3.48 10.35 -3.06
CA ILE A 110 4.07 11.64 -2.73
C ILE A 110 5.57 11.44 -2.54
N THR A 111 6.38 12.08 -3.38
CA THR A 111 7.83 11.93 -3.40
C THR A 111 8.53 12.92 -2.47
N LYS A 112 9.81 12.68 -2.20
CA LYS A 112 10.69 13.60 -1.48
C LYS A 112 10.70 14.97 -2.14
N GLU A 113 10.87 15.01 -3.45
CA GLU A 113 10.97 16.24 -4.25
C GLU A 113 9.68 17.06 -4.15
N MET A 114 8.52 16.41 -4.21
CA MET A 114 7.23 17.09 -4.01
C MET A 114 7.13 17.74 -2.63
N ILE A 115 7.58 17.05 -1.57
CA ILE A 115 7.57 17.57 -0.20
C ILE A 115 8.52 18.77 -0.08
N GLU A 116 9.76 18.63 -0.56
CA GLU A 116 10.76 19.70 -0.49
C GLU A 116 10.33 20.94 -1.30
N GLN A 117 9.70 20.74 -2.44
CA GLN A 117 9.20 21.83 -3.29
C GLN A 117 8.09 22.64 -2.61
N VAL A 118 7.13 21.97 -1.96
CA VAL A 118 5.98 22.64 -1.33
C VAL A 118 6.35 23.27 0.01
N THR A 119 7.20 22.60 0.79
CA THR A 119 7.52 23.04 2.16
C THR A 119 8.76 23.94 2.24
N ALA A 120 9.62 23.92 1.21
CA ALA A 120 10.98 24.46 1.25
C ALA A 120 11.87 23.84 2.35
N LEU A 121 11.46 22.74 2.95
CA LEU A 121 12.22 21.99 3.96
C LEU A 121 12.88 20.78 3.33
N LYS A 122 14.12 20.49 3.73
CA LYS A 122 14.79 19.24 3.34
C LYS A 122 14.21 18.06 4.10
N VAL A 123 13.88 16.99 3.37
CA VAL A 123 13.43 15.72 3.98
C VAL A 123 14.63 15.04 4.64
N GLN A 124 14.44 14.61 5.89
CA GLN A 124 15.44 13.86 6.64
C GLN A 124 15.31 12.35 6.38
N GLU A 125 16.43 11.65 6.52
CA GLU A 125 16.47 10.20 6.51
C GLU A 125 15.83 9.62 7.76
N GLN A 126 15.23 8.45 7.63
CA GLN A 126 14.61 7.74 8.75
C GLN A 126 15.66 7.30 9.78
N SER A 127 15.29 7.32 11.06
CA SER A 127 16.16 6.90 12.16
C SER A 127 15.46 5.85 13.03
N SER A 128 16.21 5.21 13.92
CA SER A 128 15.66 4.22 14.86
C SER A 128 14.65 4.83 15.86
N SER A 129 14.67 6.14 16.07
CA SER A 129 13.73 6.86 16.93
C SER A 129 12.45 7.29 16.22
N SER A 130 12.31 7.02 14.91
CA SER A 130 11.11 7.38 14.16
C SER A 130 9.88 6.57 14.62
N PRO A 131 8.67 7.16 14.60
CA PRO A 131 7.44 6.47 14.97
C PRO A 131 7.20 5.21 14.15
N LYS A 132 6.54 4.22 14.77
CA LYS A 132 6.11 3.01 14.06
C LYS A 132 4.84 3.30 13.30
N VAL A 133 4.80 2.88 12.04
CA VAL A 133 3.68 3.15 11.14
C VAL A 133 3.19 1.87 10.48
N SER A 134 1.93 1.87 10.04
CA SER A 134 1.34 0.73 9.33
C SER A 134 2.17 0.34 8.11
N GLY A 135 2.32 -0.96 7.90
CA GLY A 135 3.13 -1.52 6.82
C GLY A 135 4.63 -1.53 7.09
N SER A 136 5.10 -1.19 8.30
CA SER A 136 6.52 -1.30 8.66
C SER A 136 6.98 -2.73 8.97
N HIS A 137 6.06 -3.69 9.11
CA HIS A 137 6.40 -5.10 9.35
C HIS A 137 7.17 -5.71 8.16
N GLN A 138 8.09 -6.63 8.47
CA GLN A 138 8.98 -7.25 7.49
C GLN A 138 8.20 -8.16 6.52
N LYS A 139 7.24 -8.93 7.03
CA LYS A 139 6.29 -9.71 6.22
C LYS A 139 4.98 -8.97 6.10
N HIS A 140 4.74 -8.40 4.92
CA HIS A 140 3.50 -7.68 4.62
C HIS A 140 3.27 -7.69 3.12
N TYR A 141 2.00 -7.59 2.70
CA TYR A 141 1.61 -7.69 1.29
C TYR A 141 1.97 -9.03 0.64
N SER A 142 2.03 -10.09 1.44
CA SER A 142 2.53 -11.39 0.99
C SER A 142 1.38 -12.21 0.38
N PRO A 143 1.45 -12.56 -0.91
CA PRO A 143 0.58 -13.60 -1.47
C PRO A 143 0.96 -14.98 -0.92
N THR A 144 0.16 -15.99 -1.24
CA THR A 144 0.48 -17.40 -0.98
C THR A 144 1.64 -17.83 -1.87
N ALA A 145 1.64 -17.40 -3.13
CA ALA A 145 2.75 -17.59 -4.06
C ALA A 145 4.05 -16.96 -3.54
N LYS A 146 5.18 -17.63 -3.74
CA LYS A 146 6.47 -17.13 -3.29
C LYS A 146 6.99 -16.04 -4.22
N VAL A 147 7.15 -14.83 -3.70
CA VAL A 147 7.68 -13.68 -4.45
C VAL A 147 9.21 -13.75 -4.53
N LEU A 148 9.75 -13.73 -5.75
CA LEU A 148 11.18 -13.73 -6.06
C LEU A 148 11.55 -12.45 -6.81
N ILE A 149 12.45 -11.67 -6.23
CA ILE A 149 12.90 -10.40 -6.82
C ILE A 149 14.01 -10.66 -7.83
N ASP A 150 13.86 -10.12 -9.03
CA ASP A 150 14.87 -10.11 -10.11
C ASP A 150 15.45 -11.49 -10.52
N GLY A 151 14.85 -12.60 -10.08
CA GLY A 151 15.22 -13.96 -10.50
C GLY A 151 14.73 -14.30 -11.92
N VAL A 152 15.28 -15.31 -12.57
CA VAL A 152 14.82 -15.76 -13.90
C VAL A 152 13.58 -16.66 -13.76
N PRO A 153 12.40 -16.30 -14.29
CA PRO A 153 11.22 -17.16 -14.21
C PRO A 153 11.32 -18.34 -15.17
N GLU A 154 10.77 -19.47 -14.74
CA GLU A 154 10.65 -20.71 -15.50
C GLU A 154 9.21 -20.94 -16.00
N SER A 155 9.04 -21.87 -16.94
CA SER A 155 7.73 -22.22 -17.47
C SER A 155 6.75 -22.60 -16.35
N GLY A 156 5.53 -22.05 -16.40
CA GLY A 156 4.50 -22.23 -15.37
C GLY A 156 4.57 -21.24 -14.21
N GLN A 157 5.62 -20.42 -14.10
CA GLN A 157 5.74 -19.40 -13.05
C GLN A 157 5.19 -18.05 -13.49
N GLY A 158 4.85 -17.20 -12.52
CA GLY A 158 4.34 -15.85 -12.76
C GLY A 158 5.45 -14.82 -13.00
N LEU A 159 5.18 -13.81 -13.83
CA LEU A 159 6.06 -12.66 -14.05
C LEU A 159 5.29 -11.33 -13.97
N ILE A 160 5.76 -10.43 -13.12
CA ILE A 160 5.37 -9.02 -13.06
C ILE A 160 6.58 -8.20 -13.49
N ALA A 161 6.47 -7.52 -14.63
CA ALA A 161 7.56 -6.71 -15.18
C ALA A 161 7.04 -5.64 -16.15
N MET A 162 7.78 -4.55 -16.32
CA MET A 162 7.49 -3.51 -17.32
C MET A 162 7.25 -4.10 -18.72
N LYS A 163 6.43 -3.45 -19.52
CA LYS A 163 5.99 -3.92 -20.85
C LYS A 163 7.15 -4.26 -21.79
N ASP A 164 8.26 -3.55 -21.69
CA ASP A 164 9.48 -3.74 -22.49
C ASP A 164 10.30 -4.98 -22.09
N VAL A 165 10.05 -5.58 -20.93
CA VAL A 165 10.67 -6.83 -20.51
C VAL A 165 10.01 -8.00 -21.23
N GLN A 166 10.76 -8.75 -22.02
CA GLN A 166 10.25 -9.95 -22.69
C GLN A 166 9.81 -11.03 -21.68
N THR A 167 8.64 -11.63 -21.91
CA THR A 167 8.19 -12.82 -21.17
C THR A 167 8.87 -14.07 -21.74
N PRO A 168 9.62 -14.87 -20.95
CA PRO A 168 10.18 -16.12 -21.42
C PRO A 168 9.08 -17.12 -21.83
N LEU A 169 9.42 -18.07 -22.71
CA LEU A 169 8.46 -19.06 -23.18
C LEU A 169 7.90 -19.89 -22.01
N GLY A 170 6.57 -20.03 -21.96
CA GLY A 170 5.88 -20.79 -20.91
C GLY A 170 5.68 -20.05 -19.59
N VAL A 171 6.25 -18.85 -19.41
CA VAL A 171 6.04 -18.00 -18.23
C VAL A 171 4.70 -17.27 -18.34
N ILE A 172 3.96 -17.21 -17.24
CA ILE A 172 2.66 -16.53 -17.16
C ILE A 172 2.89 -15.05 -16.85
N ARG A 173 2.57 -14.18 -17.81
CA ARG A 173 2.63 -12.74 -17.61
C ARG A 173 1.43 -12.27 -16.76
N LEU A 174 1.69 -11.90 -15.50
CA LEU A 174 0.66 -11.45 -14.56
C LEU A 174 0.33 -9.97 -14.74
N SER A 175 1.31 -9.14 -15.08
CA SER A 175 1.13 -7.72 -15.40
C SER A 175 2.23 -7.21 -16.33
N SER A 176 1.92 -6.20 -17.16
CA SER A 176 2.81 -5.61 -18.17
C SER A 176 2.73 -4.07 -18.17
N PRO A 177 3.04 -3.40 -17.05
CA PRO A 177 2.84 -1.96 -16.94
C PRO A 177 3.70 -1.16 -17.91
N GLU A 178 3.14 -0.04 -18.40
CA GLU A 178 3.84 0.89 -19.29
C GLU A 178 4.60 1.99 -18.55
N THR A 179 4.14 2.33 -17.34
CA THR A 179 4.68 3.40 -16.50
C THR A 179 4.81 2.91 -15.05
N LEU A 180 5.53 3.66 -14.21
CA LEU A 180 5.65 3.32 -12.79
C LEU A 180 4.31 3.47 -12.05
N GLU A 181 3.49 4.44 -12.45
CA GLU A 181 2.15 4.65 -11.92
C GLU A 181 1.26 3.46 -12.25
N ASP A 182 1.35 2.95 -13.48
CA ASP A 182 0.64 1.76 -13.91
C ASP A 182 1.13 0.49 -13.21
N TYR A 183 2.43 0.39 -12.96
CA TYR A 183 3.00 -0.69 -12.17
C TYR A 183 2.43 -0.68 -10.75
N ALA A 184 2.48 0.46 -10.07
CA ALA A 184 1.92 0.60 -8.73
C ALA A 184 0.43 0.27 -8.68
N ARG A 185 -0.34 0.70 -9.70
CA ARG A 185 -1.77 0.42 -9.83
C ARG A 185 -2.07 -1.08 -9.87
N HIS A 186 -1.30 -1.82 -10.67
CA HIS A 186 -1.57 -3.23 -10.95
C HIS A 186 -0.80 -4.22 -10.08
N LEU A 187 0.15 -3.77 -9.25
CA LEU A 187 1.02 -4.64 -8.46
C LEU A 187 0.22 -5.63 -7.61
N TYR A 188 -0.71 -5.13 -6.78
CA TYR A 188 -1.45 -5.98 -5.86
C TYR A 188 -2.46 -6.89 -6.56
N SER A 189 -3.15 -6.40 -7.59
CA SER A 189 -4.03 -7.24 -8.42
C SER A 189 -3.25 -8.37 -9.09
N ALA A 190 -2.02 -8.11 -9.54
CA ALA A 190 -1.17 -9.13 -10.14
C ALA A 190 -0.67 -10.18 -9.13
N LEU A 191 -0.35 -9.76 -7.90
CA LEU A 191 0.00 -10.69 -6.82
C LEU A 191 -1.19 -11.57 -6.42
N ARG A 192 -2.40 -10.99 -6.29
CA ARG A 192 -3.64 -11.75 -6.03
C ARG A 192 -3.96 -12.72 -7.17
N LYS A 193 -3.81 -12.29 -8.42
CA LYS A 193 -3.99 -13.16 -9.59
C LYS A 193 -3.05 -14.36 -9.59
N ALA A 194 -1.85 -14.25 -9.01
CA ALA A 194 -0.97 -15.40 -8.86
C ALA A 194 -1.56 -16.46 -7.93
N ASP A 195 -2.17 -16.03 -6.82
CA ASP A 195 -2.84 -16.93 -5.87
C ASP A 195 -4.09 -17.56 -6.48
N GLU A 196 -4.88 -16.78 -7.24
CA GLU A 196 -6.05 -17.28 -7.98
C GLU A 196 -5.67 -18.35 -9.03
N LEU A 197 -4.48 -18.23 -9.61
CA LEU A 197 -3.91 -19.20 -10.55
C LEU A 197 -3.12 -20.32 -9.85
N GLU A 198 -3.13 -20.36 -8.51
CA GLU A 198 -2.42 -21.34 -7.68
C GLU A 198 -0.92 -21.46 -8.03
N LEU A 199 -0.28 -20.36 -8.40
CA LEU A 199 1.13 -20.34 -8.78
C LEU A 199 2.02 -20.52 -7.55
N GLU A 200 3.03 -21.39 -7.63
CA GLU A 200 3.99 -21.56 -6.55
C GLU A 200 4.97 -20.37 -6.45
N PHE A 201 5.35 -19.79 -7.60
CA PHE A 201 6.34 -18.72 -7.68
C PHE A 201 5.90 -17.56 -8.56
N VAL A 202 6.18 -16.34 -8.10
CA VAL A 202 6.02 -15.10 -8.85
C VAL A 202 7.34 -14.35 -8.87
N HIS A 203 7.86 -14.11 -10.07
CA HIS A 203 9.02 -13.28 -10.29
C HIS A 203 8.60 -11.83 -10.51
N VAL A 204 9.21 -10.91 -9.76
CA VAL A 204 8.93 -9.48 -9.87
C VAL A 204 10.21 -8.76 -10.30
N ARG A 205 10.17 -8.10 -11.46
CA ARG A 205 11.24 -7.19 -11.91
C ARG A 205 10.98 -5.83 -11.29
N VAL A 206 11.78 -5.46 -10.29
CA VAL A 206 11.57 -4.19 -9.59
C VAL A 206 12.15 -3.03 -10.40
N PRO A 207 11.42 -1.91 -10.54
CA PRO A 207 11.94 -0.74 -11.23
C PRO A 207 13.09 -0.09 -10.46
N ALA A 208 14.09 0.41 -11.19
CA ALA A 208 15.15 1.25 -10.67
C ALA A 208 14.68 2.72 -10.55
N GLY A 209 15.42 3.53 -9.81
CA GLY A 209 15.17 4.97 -9.63
C GLY A 209 14.43 5.33 -8.34
N ASP A 210 13.95 6.58 -8.32
CA ASP A 210 13.38 7.27 -7.17
C ASP A 210 11.84 7.34 -7.23
N GLY A 211 11.22 8.06 -6.28
CA GLY A 211 9.78 8.30 -6.26
C GLY A 211 8.95 7.02 -6.22
N MET A 212 8.09 6.81 -7.21
CA MET A 212 7.21 5.64 -7.28
C MET A 212 7.99 4.31 -7.34
N ALA A 213 9.19 4.29 -7.94
CA ALA A 213 10.01 3.09 -7.98
C ALA A 213 10.44 2.63 -6.57
N LEU A 214 10.69 3.57 -5.65
CA LEU A 214 10.98 3.25 -4.24
C LEU A 214 9.76 2.68 -3.53
N ALA A 215 8.57 3.21 -3.81
CA ALA A 215 7.33 2.69 -3.25
C ALA A 215 7.07 1.25 -3.70
N ILE A 216 7.17 0.97 -5.02
CA ILE A 216 7.03 -0.37 -5.57
C ILE A 216 8.05 -1.32 -4.95
N ARG A 217 9.33 -0.94 -4.92
CA ARG A 217 10.40 -1.77 -4.37
C ARG A 217 10.16 -2.10 -2.90
N ASP A 218 9.76 -1.13 -2.09
CA ASP A 218 9.41 -1.36 -0.67
C ASP A 218 8.30 -2.42 -0.52
N ARG A 219 7.22 -2.33 -1.32
CA ARG A 219 6.13 -3.33 -1.29
C ARG A 219 6.59 -4.71 -1.71
N VAL A 220 7.35 -4.81 -2.80
CA VAL A 220 7.84 -6.08 -3.32
C VAL A 220 8.85 -6.72 -2.35
N THR A 221 9.74 -5.94 -1.72
CA THR A 221 10.66 -6.44 -0.70
C THR A 221 9.92 -7.05 0.49
N ARG A 222 8.87 -6.38 1.00
CA ARG A 222 8.04 -6.91 2.09
C ARG A 222 7.25 -8.15 1.67
N ALA A 223 6.72 -8.17 0.45
CA ALA A 223 6.01 -9.32 -0.09
C ALA A 223 6.93 -10.55 -0.22
N SER A 224 8.21 -10.34 -0.54
CA SER A 224 9.24 -11.37 -0.71
C SER A 224 9.85 -11.91 0.60
N TYR A 225 9.52 -11.30 1.75
CA TYR A 225 10.15 -11.63 3.01
C TYR A 225 9.82 -13.07 3.44
N LYS A 226 10.86 -13.87 3.68
CA LYS A 226 10.74 -15.21 4.25
C LYS A 226 10.96 -15.11 5.76
N GLY A 227 9.89 -15.32 6.51
CA GLY A 227 9.93 -15.55 7.96
C GLY A 227 9.73 -17.03 8.24
#